data_AF-A0A6L7YGJ3-F1
#
_entry.id   AF-A0A6L7YGJ3-F1
#
_cell.length_a   1.000
_cell.length_b   1.000
_cell.length_c   1.000
_cell.angle_alpha   90.00
_cell.angle_beta   90.00
_cell.angle_gamma   90.00
#
_symmetry.space_group_name_H-M   'P 1'
#
loop_
_entity.id
_entity.type
_entity.pdbx_description
1 polymer ?
#
loop_
_entity_poly.entity_id
_entity_poly.type
_entity_poly.pdbx_seq_one_letter_code
_entity_poly.pdbx_strand_id
1 'polypeptide(L)'
;MSGPESERPEDPGEATSEAADADEDVRYFFDESLMGRPCTCEGGAQIEGTDYAGRVTYRGVATGRRFEQGDPPWRWLELAGRSIDDHSGQGAQLVWCEESFVFFDDEE
;
A
#
# COMPACT_ATOMS: atom_id res chain seq x y z
N MET A 1 47.92 43.07 20.61
CA MET A 1 46.57 42.50 20.84
C MET A 1 46.31 41.50 19.73
N SER A 2 45.85 40.32 20.10
CA SER A 2 45.88 39.07 19.36
C SER A 2 44.65 38.85 18.46
N GLY A 3 44.88 38.28 17.26
CA GLY A 3 44.00 37.39 16.46
C GLY A 3 42.81 38.01 15.70
N PRO A 4 42.16 37.25 14.77
CA PRO A 4 42.61 36.07 13.98
C PRO A 4 42.45 36.31 12.45
N GLU A 5 43.28 35.75 11.56
CA GLU A 5 43.25 34.39 10.98
C GLU A 5 42.05 34.09 10.04
N SER A 6 42.42 33.54 8.87
CA SER A 6 41.53 33.14 7.78
C SER A 6 40.70 31.94 8.16
N GLU A 7 39.42 31.94 7.81
CA GLU A 7 38.67 30.70 7.61
C GLU A 7 37.92 30.76 6.28
N ARG A 8 38.28 29.80 5.41
CA ARG A 8 37.57 29.47 4.17
C ARG A 8 36.16 29.01 4.55
N PRO A 9 35.12 29.32 3.76
CA PRO A 9 33.82 28.70 3.99
C PRO A 9 33.96 27.18 3.81
N GLU A 10 33.71 26.48 4.91
CA GLU A 10 33.56 25.03 4.95
C GLU A 10 32.33 24.66 4.12
N ASP A 11 32.52 23.67 3.26
CA ASP A 11 31.47 22.96 2.55
C ASP A 11 30.79 22.04 3.59
N PRO A 12 29.52 22.27 3.99
CA PRO A 12 28.77 21.22 4.64
C PRO A 12 28.34 20.26 3.55
N GLY A 13 29.23 19.29 3.32
CA GLY A 13 28.95 18.12 2.51
C GLY A 13 27.68 17.42 2.98
N GLU A 14 27.05 16.77 2.00
CA GLU A 14 26.25 15.57 2.18
C GLU A 14 25.16 15.67 3.25
N ALA A 15 23.99 16.13 2.81
CA ALA A 15 22.74 15.62 3.35
C ALA A 15 22.68 14.10 3.09
N THR A 16 23.28 13.30 3.98
CA THR A 16 22.88 11.90 4.11
C THR A 16 21.47 11.92 4.70
N SER A 17 20.50 11.92 3.79
CA SER A 17 19.12 11.58 4.11
C SER A 17 19.08 10.07 4.40
N GLU A 18 19.64 9.66 5.52
CA GLU A 18 19.44 8.33 6.09
C GLU A 18 18.02 8.25 6.65
N ALA A 19 17.11 8.01 5.73
CA ALA A 19 15.87 7.27 5.93
C ALA A 19 15.63 6.42 4.67
N ALA A 20 16.68 5.74 4.22
CA ALA A 20 16.51 4.47 3.54
C ALA A 20 16.42 3.38 4.64
N ASP A 21 15.94 2.19 4.29
CA ASP A 21 15.88 1.00 5.16
C ASP A 21 14.60 0.84 6.02
N ALA A 22 13.49 0.58 5.33
CA ALA A 22 12.51 -0.46 5.70
C ALA A 22 11.57 -0.89 4.53
N ASP A 23 12.00 -0.83 3.28
CA ASP A 23 11.20 -1.28 2.10
C ASP A 23 11.83 -2.49 1.38
N GLU A 24 12.76 -3.19 2.02
CA GLU A 24 13.78 -3.97 1.30
C GLU A 24 13.34 -5.31 0.65
N ASP A 25 12.05 -5.65 0.59
CA ASP A 25 11.62 -6.77 -0.27
C ASP A 25 10.18 -6.61 -0.80
N VAL A 26 9.82 -5.40 -1.25
CA VAL A 26 8.55 -5.22 -1.98
C VAL A 26 8.75 -5.51 -3.47
N ARG A 27 8.03 -6.51 -4.00
CA ARG A 27 8.07 -6.87 -5.43
C ARG A 27 6.71 -6.65 -6.07
N TYR A 28 6.65 -5.77 -7.06
CA TYR A 28 5.41 -5.48 -7.80
C TYR A 28 5.27 -6.34 -9.04
N PHE A 29 4.03 -6.74 -9.34
CA PHE A 29 3.67 -7.54 -10.50
C PHE A 29 2.40 -6.99 -11.14
N PHE A 30 2.18 -7.39 -12.39
CA PHE A 30 0.93 -7.15 -13.09
C PHE A 30 0.49 -8.44 -13.78
N ASP A 31 -0.73 -8.86 -13.49
CA ASP A 31 -1.33 -10.07 -14.04
C ASP A 31 -2.55 -9.70 -14.88
N GLU A 32 -2.38 -9.73 -16.20
CA GLU A 32 -3.44 -9.39 -17.16
C GLU A 32 -4.65 -10.33 -17.06
N SER A 33 -4.45 -11.57 -16.58
CA SER A 33 -5.53 -12.55 -16.46
C SER A 33 -6.53 -12.19 -15.35
N LEU A 34 -6.12 -11.35 -14.40
CA LEU A 34 -6.97 -10.89 -13.30
C LEU A 34 -7.73 -9.61 -13.63
N MET A 35 -7.29 -8.85 -14.63
CA MET A 35 -7.82 -7.53 -14.92
C MET A 35 -9.32 -7.58 -15.25
N GLY A 36 -10.10 -6.77 -14.53
CA GLY A 36 -11.54 -6.60 -14.76
C GLY A 36 -12.39 -7.76 -14.24
N ARG A 37 -11.79 -8.79 -13.62
CA ARG A 37 -12.54 -9.88 -13.02
C ARG A 37 -13.29 -9.38 -11.78
N PRO A 38 -14.61 -9.60 -11.69
CA PRO A 38 -15.40 -9.23 -10.52
C PRO A 38 -14.99 -10.08 -9.31
N CYS A 39 -14.80 -9.43 -8.18
CA CYS A 39 -14.43 -10.12 -6.95
C CYS A 39 -14.86 -9.35 -5.70
N THR A 40 -14.90 -10.09 -4.61
CA THR A 40 -15.07 -9.59 -3.24
C THR A 40 -13.78 -9.83 -2.47
N CYS A 41 -13.37 -8.90 -1.60
CA CYS A 41 -12.25 -9.14 -0.70
C CYS A 41 -12.49 -8.62 0.72
N GLU A 42 -11.91 -9.31 1.70
CA GLU A 42 -11.81 -8.81 3.07
C GLU A 42 -10.48 -8.07 3.25
N GLY A 43 -10.56 -6.77 3.48
CA GLY A 43 -9.43 -5.91 3.76
C GLY A 43 -9.45 -5.36 5.19
N GLY A 44 -8.36 -4.68 5.56
CA GLY A 44 -8.28 -3.88 6.77
C GLY A 44 -8.46 -2.40 6.46
N ALA A 45 -9.24 -1.68 7.26
CA ALA A 45 -9.28 -0.21 7.25
C ALA A 45 -9.16 0.33 8.66
N GLN A 46 -8.52 1.49 8.82
CA GLN A 46 -8.49 2.17 10.11
C GLN A 46 -9.92 2.61 10.49
N ILE A 47 -10.30 2.39 11.74
CA ILE A 47 -11.56 2.89 12.28
C ILE A 47 -11.35 4.35 12.66
N GLU A 48 -12.12 5.26 12.05
CA GLU A 48 -11.98 6.71 12.26
C GLU A 48 -12.00 7.09 13.75
N GLY A 49 -11.05 7.93 14.14
CA GLY A 49 -10.91 8.39 15.53
C GLY A 49 -10.31 7.38 16.49
N THR A 50 -9.76 6.26 16.01
CA THR A 50 -9.10 5.24 16.84
C THR A 50 -7.77 4.78 16.25
N ASP A 51 -6.94 4.15 17.08
CA ASP A 51 -5.71 3.46 16.68
C ASP A 51 -5.97 2.00 16.28
N TYR A 52 -7.23 1.61 16.08
CA TYR A 52 -7.61 0.24 15.75
C TYR A 52 -7.92 0.09 14.25
N ALA A 53 -7.54 -1.05 13.69
CA ALA A 53 -7.97 -1.49 12.38
C ALA A 53 -9.21 -2.39 12.50
N GLY A 54 -10.20 -2.13 11.65
CA GLY A 54 -11.39 -2.97 11.48
C GLY A 54 -11.29 -3.83 10.23
N ARG A 55 -12.07 -4.90 10.20
CA ARG A 55 -12.32 -5.65 8.96
C ARG A 55 -13.37 -4.93 8.14
N VAL A 56 -13.12 -4.82 6.84
CA VAL A 56 -14.05 -4.24 5.88
C VAL A 56 -14.12 -5.15 4.67
N THR A 57 -15.34 -5.45 4.23
CA THR A 57 -15.54 -6.20 2.99
C THR A 57 -15.73 -5.22 1.84
N TYR A 58 -14.97 -5.43 0.76
CA TYR A 58 -15.05 -4.65 -0.47
C TYR A 58 -15.59 -5.51 -1.61
N ARG A 59 -16.42 -4.92 -2.46
CA ARG A 59 -16.85 -5.54 -3.73
C ARG A 59 -16.43 -4.66 -4.90
N GLY A 60 -15.86 -5.27 -5.94
CA GLY A 60 -15.31 -4.52 -7.06
C GLY A 60 -14.78 -5.41 -8.18
N VAL A 61 -13.75 -4.90 -8.86
CA VAL A 61 -13.01 -5.62 -9.91
C VAL A 61 -11.51 -5.58 -9.62
N ALA A 62 -10.81 -6.68 -9.89
CA ALA A 62 -9.36 -6.73 -9.78
C ALA A 62 -8.71 -5.85 -10.87
N THR A 63 -7.69 -5.07 -10.48
CA THR A 63 -6.96 -4.20 -11.43
C THR A 63 -5.85 -4.95 -12.17
N GLY A 64 -5.50 -6.15 -11.71
CA GLY A 64 -4.32 -6.92 -12.15
C GLY A 64 -3.03 -6.52 -11.43
N ARG A 65 -3.02 -5.42 -10.67
CA ARG A 65 -1.82 -4.99 -9.91
C ARG A 65 -1.67 -5.83 -8.65
N ARG A 66 -0.45 -6.32 -8.42
CA ARG A 66 -0.08 -7.18 -7.30
C ARG A 66 1.23 -6.71 -6.68
N PHE A 67 1.43 -7.00 -5.41
CA PHE A 67 2.77 -6.97 -4.83
C PHE A 67 2.99 -8.06 -3.80
N GLU A 68 4.24 -8.41 -3.58
CA GLU A 68 4.70 -9.28 -2.51
C GLU A 68 5.54 -8.46 -1.53
N GLN A 69 5.40 -8.71 -0.22
CA GLN A 69 6.21 -8.06 0.82
C GLN A 69 6.50 -9.04 1.97
N GLY A 70 7.72 -9.01 2.50
CA GLY A 70 8.11 -9.74 3.70
C GLY A 70 8.74 -11.11 3.44
N ASP A 71 9.16 -11.77 4.52
CA ASP A 71 9.72 -13.13 4.52
C ASP A 71 9.09 -13.96 5.65
N PRO A 72 8.20 -14.93 5.35
CA PRO A 72 7.72 -15.33 4.02
C PRO A 72 6.85 -14.24 3.35
N PRO A 73 6.74 -14.23 1.99
CA PRO A 73 6.08 -13.14 1.29
C PRO A 73 4.55 -13.17 1.45
N TRP A 74 3.99 -12.07 1.93
CA TRP A 74 2.56 -11.78 1.83
C TRP A 74 2.23 -11.26 0.43
N ARG A 75 1.21 -11.84 -0.18
CA ARG A 75 0.73 -11.46 -1.52
C ARG A 75 -0.48 -10.55 -1.42
N TRP A 76 -0.42 -9.46 -2.15
CA TRP A 76 -1.45 -8.43 -2.18
C TRP A 76 -1.96 -8.24 -3.60
N LEU A 77 -3.27 -8.04 -3.74
CA LEU A 77 -3.96 -7.74 -4.99
C LEU A 77 -4.74 -6.43 -4.83
N GLU A 78 -4.65 -5.55 -5.83
CA GLU A 78 -5.43 -4.32 -5.86
C GLU A 78 -6.79 -4.55 -6.52
N LEU A 79 -7.83 -4.07 -5.85
CA LEU A 79 -9.19 -3.97 -6.38
C LEU A 79 -9.57 -2.50 -6.55
N ALA A 80 -10.30 -2.22 -7.63
CA ALA A 80 -11.16 -1.04 -7.71
C ALA A 80 -12.54 -1.45 -7.17
N GLY A 81 -12.81 -1.14 -5.90
CA GLY A 81 -13.98 -1.63 -5.19
C GLY A 81 -14.57 -0.63 -4.21
N ARG A 82 -15.77 -0.92 -3.74
CA ARG A 82 -16.48 -0.15 -2.72
C ARG A 82 -16.72 -1.02 -1.51
N SER A 83 -16.60 -0.43 -0.31
CA SER A 83 -17.00 -1.11 0.92
C SER A 83 -18.50 -1.43 0.87
N ILE A 84 -18.88 -2.65 1.24
CA ILE A 84 -20.29 -3.07 1.24
C ILE A 84 -21.08 -2.41 2.38
N ASP A 85 -20.39 -2.03 3.46
CA ASP A 85 -20.97 -1.40 4.64
C ASP A 85 -20.97 0.13 4.54
N ASP A 86 -20.29 0.69 3.53
CA ASP A 86 -20.23 2.13 3.34
C ASP A 86 -21.51 2.67 2.71
N HIS A 87 -22.35 3.27 3.55
CA HIS A 87 -23.56 3.98 3.16
C HIS A 87 -23.33 5.47 2.89
N SER A 88 -22.11 6.00 3.05
CA SER A 88 -21.82 7.43 2.87
C SER A 88 -21.93 7.90 1.42
N GLY A 89 -21.94 6.96 0.46
CA GLY A 89 -21.96 7.28 -0.97
C GLY A 89 -20.58 7.53 -1.55
N GLN A 90 -19.50 7.22 -0.81
CA GLN A 90 -18.17 7.21 -1.38
C GLN A 90 -18.13 6.20 -2.54
N GLY A 91 -17.51 6.61 -3.63
CA GLY A 91 -17.45 5.83 -4.87
C GLY A 91 -16.52 4.62 -4.76
N ALA A 92 -16.19 4.02 -5.89
CA ALA A 92 -15.13 3.03 -5.94
C ALA A 92 -13.80 3.67 -5.51
N GLN A 93 -13.04 2.94 -4.71
CA GLN A 93 -11.70 3.27 -4.24
C GLN A 93 -10.74 2.15 -4.64
N LEU A 94 -9.45 2.50 -4.70
CA LEU A 94 -8.39 1.51 -4.87
C LEU A 94 -8.04 0.95 -3.49
N VAL A 95 -8.14 -0.37 -3.34
CA VAL A 95 -7.85 -1.07 -2.09
C VAL A 95 -6.91 -2.23 -2.35
N TRP A 96 -5.97 -2.43 -1.42
CA TRP A 96 -5.10 -3.59 -1.40
C TRP A 96 -5.68 -4.63 -0.44
N CYS A 97 -5.94 -5.82 -0.95
CA CYS A 97 -6.40 -6.97 -0.19
C CYS A 97 -5.34 -8.06 -0.25
N GLU A 98 -5.15 -8.79 0.85
CA GLU A 98 -4.33 -10.00 0.81
C GLU A 98 -4.98 -11.01 -0.13
N GLU A 99 -4.21 -11.61 -1.03
CA GLU A 99 -4.71 -12.48 -2.09
C GLU A 99 -5.50 -13.68 -1.55
N SER A 100 -5.12 -14.21 -0.38
CA SER A 100 -5.83 -15.31 0.30
C SER A 100 -7.27 -14.97 0.70
N PHE A 101 -7.62 -13.69 0.75
CA PHE A 101 -8.94 -13.18 1.11
C PHE A 101 -9.64 -12.49 -0.06
N VAL A 102 -9.23 -12.79 -1.30
CA VAL A 102 -9.92 -12.39 -2.53
C VAL A 102 -10.71 -13.59 -3.06
N PHE A 103 -11.99 -13.36 -3.34
CA PHE A 103 -12.91 -14.36 -3.88
C PHE A 103 -13.46 -13.84 -5.21
N PHE A 104 -13.17 -14.53 -6.31
CA PHE A 104 -13.66 -14.16 -7.63
C PHE A 104 -15.07 -14.72 -7.86
N ASP A 105 -15.97 -13.88 -8.39
CA ASP A 105 -17.37 -14.24 -8.60
C ASP A 105 -17.53 -15.29 -9.74
N ASP A 106 -16.49 -15.50 -10.56
CA ASP A 106 -16.48 -16.45 -11.68
C ASP A 106 -15.97 -17.86 -11.33
N GLU A 107 -15.49 -18.07 -10.09
CA GLU A 107 -14.95 -19.35 -9.63
C GLU A 107 -15.96 -20.18 -8.80
N GLU A 108 -17.26 -19.84 -8.86
CA GLU A 108 -18.38 -20.53 -8.19
C GLU A 108 -19.19 -21.48 -9.11
#